data_AF-A0A1F2RY03-F1
#
_entry.id   AF-A0A1F2RY03-F1
#
_cell.length_a   1.000
_cell.length_b   1.000
_cell.length_c   1.000
_cell.angle_alpha   90.00
_cell.angle_beta   90.00
_cell.angle_gamma   90.00
#
_symmetry.space_group_name_H-M   'P 1'
#
loop_
_entity.id
_entity.type
_entity.pdbx_description
1 polymer ?
#
loop_
_entity_poly.entity_id
_entity_poly.type
_entity_poly.pdbx_seq_one_letter_code
_entity_poly.pdbx_strand_id
1 'polypeptide(L)'
;MNPLTLAVISLYLLLAFACWMAYQLLRQNGRMLMRIEALETRLGAAIAEAPPGGLPRGTPAPPFELPTLDNGVTNLERFRGRKTLLVFFDPRCGFCQQMAPKIVEMQREQTVDGQPALLLVTTGDAERNRHVFAEHRIDAVVALQQHTEVMARYQARGTPTGYLIDEQGMIASDLAIGSSALLALARGEASGNIAPGEDERTDQAPRTDRGNRPLSASRITRDGLAAGTAAPPFRLPRVGGGEVDLAGYRGRKLLLVFSDPYCGPCQRLAPELEQRHRRRRDVDVLMVSRGGESENRKKIAEQGLTFPVGLQRHWEVSRAYGMFATPIAFLVDEEGVIARNVAVGPDAILAVFDTAQQAN
;
A
#
# COMPACT_ATOMS: atom_id res chain seq x y z
N MET A 1 68.69 27.47 -12.92
CA MET A 1 67.22 27.53 -13.09
C MET A 1 66.66 28.40 -11.99
N ASN A 2 65.82 29.39 -12.30
CA ASN A 2 65.33 30.36 -11.32
C ASN A 2 64.34 29.67 -10.35
N PRO A 3 64.45 29.82 -9.01
CA PRO A 3 63.51 29.21 -8.06
C PRO A 3 62.04 29.52 -8.37
N LEU A 4 61.76 30.68 -8.96
CA LEU A 4 60.41 31.07 -9.39
C LEU A 4 59.86 30.18 -10.51
N THR A 5 60.71 29.79 -11.47
CA THR A 5 60.32 28.89 -12.57
C THR A 5 60.01 27.48 -12.07
N LEU A 6 60.77 26.99 -11.07
CA LEU A 6 60.51 25.70 -10.45
C LEU A 6 59.17 25.69 -9.70
N ALA A 7 58.87 26.74 -8.93
CA ALA A 7 57.61 26.85 -8.20
C ALA A 7 56.38 26.86 -9.13
N VAL A 8 56.46 27.60 -10.25
CA VAL A 8 55.38 27.65 -11.24
C VAL A 8 55.17 26.29 -11.91
N ILE A 9 56.25 25.61 -12.30
CA ILE A 9 56.17 24.26 -12.89
C ILE A 9 55.55 23.27 -11.89
N SER A 10 55.97 23.29 -10.63
CA SER A 10 55.41 22.43 -9.58
C SER A 10 53.92 22.68 -9.36
N LEU A 11 53.47 23.94 -9.39
CA LEU A 11 52.05 24.28 -9.27
C LEU A 11 51.22 23.74 -10.44
N TYR A 12 51.71 23.89 -11.67
CA TYR A 12 51.01 23.35 -12.84
C TYR A 12 50.95 21.82 -12.84
N LEU A 13 52.01 21.14 -12.39
CA LEU A 13 52.01 19.68 -12.24
C LEU A 13 51.01 19.22 -11.17
N LEU A 14 50.91 19.92 -10.04
CA LEU A 14 49.92 19.63 -9.00
C LEU A 14 48.48 19.82 -9.49
N LEU A 15 48.21 20.91 -10.23
CA LEU A 15 46.89 21.15 -10.83
C LEU A 15 46.52 20.07 -11.86
N ALA A 16 47.46 19.71 -12.73
CA ALA A 16 47.25 18.64 -13.71
C ALA A 16 46.95 17.30 -13.04
N PHE A 17 47.69 16.97 -11.98
CA PHE A 17 47.45 15.76 -11.20
C PHE A 17 46.09 15.77 -10.49
N ALA A 18 45.69 16.89 -9.89
CA ALA A 18 44.39 17.04 -9.24
C ALA A 18 43.22 16.89 -10.24
N CYS A 19 43.32 17.53 -11.41
CA CYS A 19 42.33 17.37 -12.49
C CYS A 19 42.25 15.93 -12.99
N TRP A 20 43.40 15.26 -13.16
CA TRP A 20 43.44 13.86 -13.56
C TRP A 20 42.79 12.94 -12.52
N MET A 21 43.06 13.18 -11.23
CA MET A 21 42.49 12.40 -10.14
C MET A 21 40.96 12.63 -10.01
N ALA A 22 40.49 13.87 -10.15
CA ALA A 22 39.06 14.18 -10.16
C ALA A 22 38.34 13.48 -11.34
N TYR A 23 38.96 13.47 -12.52
CA TYR A 23 38.43 12.76 -13.67
C TYR A 23 38.34 11.24 -13.44
N GLN A 24 39.34 10.63 -12.80
CA GLN A 24 39.30 9.21 -12.46
C GLN A 24 38.23 8.87 -11.43
N LEU A 25 38.03 9.72 -10.41
CA LEU A 25 36.96 9.57 -9.43
C LEU A 25 35.57 9.66 -10.10
N LEU A 26 35.39 10.61 -11.02
CA LEU A 26 34.13 10.73 -11.77
C LEU A 26 33.85 9.49 -12.62
N ARG A 27 34.89 8.92 -13.26
CA ARG A 27 34.74 7.65 -14.03
C ARG A 27 34.45 6.45 -13.14
N GLN A 28 35.06 6.36 -11.97
CA GLN A 28 34.80 5.27 -11.02
C GLN A 28 33.37 5.33 -10.48
N ASN A 29 32.92 6.51 -10.05
CA ASN A 29 31.58 6.71 -9.51
C ASN A 29 30.49 6.59 -10.57
N GLY A 30 30.74 7.06 -11.80
CA GLY A 30 29.80 6.93 -12.92
C GLY A 30 29.49 5.47 -13.28
N ARG A 31 30.49 4.56 -13.24
CA ARG A 31 30.26 3.13 -13.47
C ARG A 31 29.42 2.46 -12.39
N MET A 32 29.51 2.95 -11.16
CA MET A 32 28.75 2.42 -10.03
C MET A 32 27.27 2.83 -10.14
N LEU A 33 26.99 4.09 -10.47
CA LEU A 33 25.63 4.60 -10.68
C LEU A 33 24.89 3.85 -11.79
N MET A 34 25.54 3.62 -12.94
CA MET A 34 24.94 2.87 -14.05
C MET A 34 24.63 1.40 -13.70
N ARG A 35 25.39 0.78 -12.80
CA ARG A 35 25.13 -0.59 -12.32
C ARG A 35 23.95 -0.65 -11.36
N ILE A 36 23.76 0.40 -10.56
CA ILE A 36 22.62 0.52 -9.65
C ILE A 36 21.33 0.66 -10.47
N GLU A 37 21.28 1.58 -11.44
CA GLU A 37 20.12 1.74 -12.33
C GLU A 37 19.79 0.45 -13.10
N ALA A 38 20.81 -0.27 -13.58
CA ALA A 38 20.61 -1.55 -14.26
C ALA A 38 20.06 -2.65 -13.34
N LEU A 39 20.46 -2.67 -12.06
CA LEU A 39 19.90 -3.58 -11.05
C LEU A 39 18.47 -3.19 -10.68
N GLU A 40 18.19 -1.90 -10.49
CA GLU A 40 16.85 -1.38 -10.21
C GLU A 40 15.87 -1.69 -11.35
N THR A 41 16.32 -1.55 -12.61
CA THR A 41 15.51 -1.89 -13.79
C THR A 41 15.21 -3.39 -13.85
N ARG A 42 16.19 -4.25 -13.53
CA ARG A 42 15.98 -5.71 -13.47
C ARG A 42 15.07 -6.13 -12.32
N LEU A 43 15.20 -5.49 -11.15
CA LEU A 43 14.31 -5.72 -10.02
C LEU A 43 12.88 -5.26 -10.36
N GLY A 44 12.74 -4.07 -10.98
CA GLY A 44 11.45 -3.53 -11.42
C GLY A 44 10.75 -4.45 -12.43
N ALA A 45 11.50 -5.00 -13.39
CA ALA A 45 10.98 -5.97 -14.35
C ALA A 45 10.57 -7.30 -13.67
N ALA A 46 11.37 -7.83 -12.75
CA ALA A 46 11.04 -9.05 -12.00
C ALA A 46 9.82 -8.87 -11.08
N ILE A 47 9.59 -7.65 -10.56
CA ILE A 47 8.41 -7.29 -9.77
C ILE A 47 7.16 -7.18 -10.66
N ALA A 48 7.31 -6.78 -11.92
CA ALA A 48 6.23 -6.64 -12.88
C ALA A 48 5.73 -7.98 -13.46
N GLU A 49 6.55 -9.04 -13.47
CA GLU A 49 6.21 -10.33 -14.07
C GLU A 49 5.47 -11.31 -13.13
N ALA A 50 5.40 -11.06 -11.82
CA ALA A 50 4.70 -11.97 -10.91
C ALA A 50 3.18 -11.65 -10.86
N PRO A 51 2.30 -12.63 -11.15
CA PRO A 51 0.86 -12.40 -11.27
C PRO A 51 0.24 -11.83 -9.98
N PRO A 52 -0.77 -10.95 -10.08
CA PRO A 52 -1.49 -10.44 -8.92
C PRO A 52 -2.40 -11.55 -8.38
N GLY A 53 -2.20 -11.98 -7.12
CA GLY A 53 -3.18 -12.88 -6.49
C GLY A 53 -2.71 -13.83 -5.39
N GLY A 54 -1.43 -13.88 -5.04
CA GLY A 54 -0.97 -14.86 -4.05
C GLY A 54 -0.93 -16.29 -4.60
N LEU A 55 -0.73 -17.28 -3.73
CA LEU A 55 -0.75 -18.70 -4.11
C LEU A 55 -2.19 -19.16 -4.40
N PRO A 56 -2.43 -19.89 -5.51
CA PRO A 56 -3.73 -20.46 -5.78
C PRO A 56 -4.18 -21.45 -4.70
N ARG A 57 -5.48 -21.55 -4.49
CA ARG A 57 -6.07 -22.57 -3.61
C ARG A 57 -5.77 -23.97 -4.11
N GLY A 58 -5.66 -24.90 -3.17
CA GLY A 58 -5.32 -26.30 -3.44
C GLY A 58 -3.86 -26.51 -3.83
N THR A 59 -3.02 -25.47 -3.78
CA THR A 59 -1.56 -25.64 -3.92
C THR A 59 -0.94 -26.00 -2.57
N PRO A 60 0.12 -26.83 -2.53
CA PRO A 60 0.83 -27.11 -1.28
C PRO A 60 1.43 -25.83 -0.71
N ALA A 61 1.23 -25.58 0.58
CA ALA A 61 1.85 -24.44 1.25
C ALA A 61 3.39 -24.60 1.24
N PRO A 62 4.17 -23.62 0.72
CA PRO A 62 5.62 -23.75 0.63
C PRO A 62 6.26 -24.04 2.00
N PRO A 63 7.12 -25.07 2.10
CA PRO A 63 7.72 -25.43 3.38
C PRO A 63 8.71 -24.35 3.83
N PHE A 64 8.78 -24.19 5.15
CA PHE A 64 9.76 -23.35 5.81
C PHE A 64 10.08 -23.92 7.18
N GLU A 65 11.25 -23.53 7.68
CA GLU A 65 11.71 -23.81 9.03
C GLU A 65 12.27 -22.51 9.58
N LEU A 66 11.68 -22.01 10.66
CA LEU A 66 12.01 -20.70 11.23
C LEU A 66 12.16 -20.79 12.75
N PRO A 67 13.09 -20.04 13.36
CA PRO A 67 13.20 -19.94 14.81
C PRO A 67 11.94 -19.29 15.40
N THR A 68 11.52 -19.74 16.58
CA THR A 68 10.43 -19.12 17.35
C THR A 68 10.96 -18.12 18.36
N LEU A 69 10.08 -17.26 18.90
CA LEU A 69 10.46 -16.30 19.95
C LEU A 69 10.93 -16.96 21.26
N ASP A 70 10.54 -18.22 21.49
CA ASP A 70 10.89 -19.02 22.66
C ASP A 70 12.16 -19.87 22.46
N ASN A 71 13.02 -19.49 21.49
CA ASN A 71 14.25 -20.18 21.12
C ASN A 71 14.06 -21.62 20.63
N GLY A 72 12.86 -21.96 20.15
CA GLY A 72 12.59 -23.20 19.43
C GLY A 72 12.67 -23.00 17.92
N VAL A 73 12.24 -24.01 17.18
CA VAL A 73 12.06 -23.96 15.73
C VAL A 73 10.65 -24.42 15.40
N THR A 74 10.03 -23.81 14.40
CA THR A 74 8.70 -24.20 13.92
C THR A 74 8.68 -24.38 12.41
N ASN A 75 7.75 -25.21 11.95
CA ASN A 75 7.47 -25.53 10.57
C ASN A 75 5.98 -25.83 10.41
N LEU A 76 5.52 -26.00 9.17
CA LEU A 76 4.12 -26.32 8.90
C LEU A 76 3.69 -27.72 9.33
N GLU A 77 4.62 -28.68 9.39
CA GLU A 77 4.32 -30.07 9.76
C GLU A 77 3.76 -30.19 11.18
N ARG A 78 4.18 -29.30 12.08
CA ARG A 78 3.63 -29.19 13.45
C ARG A 78 2.11 -28.95 13.48
N PHE A 79 1.54 -28.43 12.40
CA PHE A 79 0.13 -28.07 12.32
C PHE A 79 -0.70 -29.02 11.46
N ARG A 80 -0.14 -30.15 11.02
CA ARG A 80 -0.90 -31.18 10.30
C ARG A 80 -2.06 -31.70 11.13
N GLY A 81 -3.16 -32.05 10.47
CA GLY A 81 -4.37 -32.55 11.13
C GLY A 81 -5.24 -31.46 11.75
N ARG A 82 -4.88 -30.18 11.60
CA ARG A 82 -5.73 -29.04 11.97
C ARG A 82 -5.58 -27.89 10.98
N LYS A 83 -6.64 -27.11 10.80
CA LYS A 83 -6.56 -25.88 10.00
C LYS A 83 -5.60 -24.90 10.66
N THR A 84 -4.89 -24.12 9.85
CA THR A 84 -3.90 -23.14 10.31
C THR A 84 -4.10 -21.82 9.61
N LEU A 85 -4.20 -20.74 10.37
CA LEU A 85 -4.18 -19.39 9.86
C LEU A 85 -2.73 -18.88 9.90
N LEU A 86 -2.10 -18.84 8.73
CA LEU A 86 -0.76 -18.28 8.56
C LEU A 86 -0.87 -16.78 8.34
N VAL A 87 -0.22 -15.99 9.19
CA VAL A 87 -0.27 -14.52 9.14
C VAL A 87 1.13 -13.93 9.04
N PHE A 88 1.39 -13.15 8.00
CA PHE A 88 2.58 -12.31 7.87
C PHE A 88 2.39 -11.00 8.63
N PHE A 89 3.28 -10.73 9.58
CA PHE A 89 3.20 -9.60 10.50
C PHE A 89 4.52 -8.82 10.51
N ASP A 90 4.47 -7.49 10.67
CA ASP A 90 5.67 -6.68 10.97
C ASP A 90 5.34 -5.76 12.15
N PRO A 91 6.10 -5.80 13.26
CA PRO A 91 5.83 -4.97 14.43
C PRO A 91 6.02 -3.46 14.19
N ARG A 92 6.65 -3.07 13.07
CA ARG A 92 6.80 -1.67 12.64
C ARG A 92 5.66 -1.21 11.71
N CYS A 93 4.80 -2.13 11.27
CA CYS A 93 3.64 -1.80 10.44
C CYS A 93 2.47 -1.33 11.32
N GLY A 94 1.97 -0.11 11.09
CA GLY A 94 0.85 0.45 11.86
C GLY A 94 -0.45 -0.36 11.74
N PHE A 95 -0.68 -1.04 10.61
CA PHE A 95 -1.85 -1.91 10.44
C PHE A 95 -1.71 -3.22 11.23
N CYS A 96 -0.48 -3.75 11.36
CA CYS A 96 -0.19 -4.90 12.21
C CYS A 96 -0.41 -4.54 13.69
N GLN A 97 0.04 -3.37 14.13
CA GLN A 97 -0.19 -2.88 15.50
C GLN A 97 -1.69 -2.73 15.81
N GLN A 98 -2.50 -2.24 14.85
CA GLN A 98 -3.95 -2.16 15.01
C GLN A 98 -4.65 -3.53 14.97
N MET A 99 -4.01 -4.55 14.39
CA MET A 99 -4.54 -5.92 14.35
C MET A 99 -4.27 -6.68 15.66
N ALA A 100 -3.14 -6.41 16.31
CA ALA A 100 -2.72 -7.09 17.54
C ALA A 100 -3.83 -7.18 18.62
N PRO A 101 -4.51 -6.09 19.03
CA PRO A 101 -5.58 -6.21 20.04
C PRO A 101 -6.80 -7.01 19.56
N LYS A 102 -7.08 -7.04 18.25
CA LYS A 102 -8.21 -7.77 17.67
C LYS A 102 -7.95 -9.27 17.59
N ILE A 103 -6.69 -9.67 17.44
CA ILE A 103 -6.30 -11.09 17.53
C ILE A 103 -6.64 -11.62 18.93
N VAL A 104 -6.41 -10.82 19.96
CA VAL A 104 -6.68 -11.21 21.36
C VAL A 104 -8.18 -11.29 21.63
N GLU A 105 -8.94 -10.32 21.14
CA GLU A 105 -10.41 -10.34 21.21
C GLU A 105 -10.96 -11.60 20.57
N MET A 106 -10.51 -11.89 19.35
CA MET A 106 -10.83 -13.14 18.66
C MET A 106 -10.43 -14.36 19.48
N GLN A 107 -9.20 -14.42 20.02
CA GLN A 107 -8.68 -15.50 20.88
C GLN A 107 -9.59 -15.80 22.08
N ARG A 108 -10.18 -14.77 22.68
CA ARG A 108 -11.11 -14.90 23.79
C ARG A 108 -12.47 -15.47 23.36
N GLU A 109 -12.90 -15.19 22.14
CA GLU A 109 -14.12 -15.72 21.53
C GLU A 109 -13.93 -17.18 21.01
N GLN A 110 -12.70 -17.71 20.95
CA GLN A 110 -12.36 -19.03 20.38
C GLN A 110 -12.67 -20.23 21.29
N THR A 111 -13.70 -20.15 22.12
CA THR A 111 -14.13 -21.31 22.94
C THR A 111 -14.95 -22.34 22.14
N VAL A 112 -14.93 -22.27 20.80
CA VAL A 112 -15.71 -23.13 19.89
C VAL A 112 -14.77 -24.10 19.16
N ASP A 113 -15.10 -25.39 19.21
CA ASP A 113 -14.40 -26.46 18.50
C ASP A 113 -14.25 -26.15 16.99
N GLY A 114 -13.04 -26.35 16.44
CA GLY A 114 -12.79 -26.30 14.99
C GLY A 114 -12.12 -25.04 14.44
N GLN A 115 -11.70 -24.08 15.27
CA GLN A 115 -10.96 -22.90 14.79
C GLN A 115 -9.50 -23.22 14.39
N PRO A 116 -8.96 -22.50 13.38
CA PRO A 116 -7.60 -22.72 12.91
C PRO A 116 -6.56 -22.31 13.97
N ALA A 117 -5.46 -23.05 14.04
CA ALA A 117 -4.28 -22.67 14.80
C ALA A 117 -3.68 -21.37 14.23
N LEU A 118 -3.29 -20.44 15.10
CA LEU A 118 -2.66 -19.20 14.67
C LEU A 118 -1.14 -19.36 14.57
N LEU A 119 -0.59 -19.13 13.38
CA LEU A 119 0.85 -19.11 13.10
C LEU A 119 1.22 -17.74 12.53
N LEU A 120 1.95 -16.94 13.30
CA LEU A 120 2.45 -15.65 12.82
C LEU A 120 3.89 -15.80 12.34
N VAL A 121 4.16 -15.37 11.12
CA VAL A 121 5.52 -15.19 10.59
C VAL A 121 5.83 -13.70 10.62
N THR A 122 6.77 -13.32 11.49
CA THR A 122 7.13 -11.93 11.74
C THR A 122 8.55 -11.61 11.29
N THR A 123 8.80 -10.34 10.98
CA THR A 123 10.11 -9.83 10.57
C THR A 123 10.77 -9.01 11.68
N GLY A 124 12.09 -8.86 11.59
CA GLY A 124 12.85 -7.92 12.43
C GLY A 124 13.38 -8.51 13.73
N ASP A 125 13.51 -7.66 14.74
CA ASP A 125 14.18 -8.02 16.00
C ASP A 125 13.31 -8.86 16.93
N ALA A 126 13.91 -9.87 17.57
CA ALA A 126 13.21 -10.80 18.45
C ALA A 126 12.69 -10.14 19.73
N GLU A 127 13.43 -9.19 20.30
CA GLU A 127 13.04 -8.49 21.53
C GLU A 127 11.83 -7.59 21.29
N ARG A 128 11.83 -6.85 20.18
CA ARG A 128 10.67 -6.03 19.77
C ARG A 128 9.43 -6.88 19.52
N ASN A 129 9.60 -8.02 18.85
CA ASN A 129 8.48 -8.94 18.65
C ASN A 129 7.96 -9.45 20.01
N ARG A 130 8.85 -9.91 20.91
CA ARG A 130 8.45 -10.30 22.28
C ARG A 130 7.67 -9.20 22.99
N HIS A 131 8.07 -7.95 22.88
CA HIS A 131 7.35 -6.83 23.50
C HIS A 131 5.91 -6.71 23.00
N VAL A 132 5.69 -6.67 21.67
CA VAL A 132 4.35 -6.54 21.08
C VAL A 132 3.46 -7.73 21.42
N PHE A 133 3.98 -8.96 21.33
CA PHE A 133 3.20 -10.16 21.60
C PHE A 133 2.92 -10.36 23.10
N ALA A 134 3.85 -9.99 23.98
CA ALA A 134 3.66 -10.05 25.42
C ALA A 134 2.71 -8.96 25.94
N GLU A 135 2.82 -7.72 25.45
CA GLU A 135 1.94 -6.60 25.81
C GLU A 135 0.47 -6.94 25.53
N HIS A 136 0.22 -7.56 24.37
CA HIS A 136 -1.12 -7.91 23.96
C HIS A 136 -1.57 -9.32 24.42
N ARG A 137 -0.69 -10.13 25.00
CA ARG A 137 -0.99 -11.53 25.41
C ARG A 137 -1.55 -12.38 24.26
N ILE A 138 -0.93 -12.27 23.08
CA ILE A 138 -1.33 -13.05 21.90
C ILE A 138 -0.84 -14.50 22.08
N ASP A 139 -1.77 -15.44 22.15
CA ASP A 139 -1.47 -16.88 22.27
C ASP A 139 -1.31 -17.55 20.89
N ALA A 140 -0.13 -17.43 20.30
CA ALA A 140 0.14 -17.95 18.97
C ALA A 140 1.59 -18.39 18.80
N VAL A 141 1.81 -19.31 17.85
CA VAL A 141 3.19 -19.65 17.46
C VAL A 141 3.73 -18.50 16.61
N VAL A 142 4.79 -17.86 17.09
CA VAL A 142 5.45 -16.76 16.38
C VAL A 142 6.81 -17.21 15.85
N ALA A 143 6.89 -17.29 14.53
CA ALA A 143 8.09 -17.63 13.76
C ALA A 143 8.79 -16.36 13.27
N LEU A 144 10.10 -16.29 13.43
CA LEU A 144 10.90 -15.12 13.05
C LEU A 144 11.65 -15.40 11.74
N GLN A 145 11.35 -14.62 10.71
CA GLN A 145 12.14 -14.58 9.47
C GLN A 145 13.12 -13.39 9.53
N GLN A 146 14.27 -13.52 8.87
CA GLN A 146 15.31 -12.50 8.88
C GLN A 146 14.92 -11.29 8.01
N HIS A 147 14.33 -11.55 6.84
CA HIS A 147 13.89 -10.54 5.90
C HIS A 147 12.45 -10.81 5.47
N THR A 148 12.24 -11.23 4.22
CA THR A 148 10.93 -11.53 3.64
C THR A 148 10.94 -12.88 2.92
N GLU A 149 11.91 -13.73 3.22
CA GLU A 149 12.19 -14.97 2.50
C GLU A 149 11.03 -15.96 2.50
N VAL A 150 10.23 -16.02 3.57
CA VAL A 150 9.02 -16.84 3.61
C VAL A 150 7.87 -16.09 2.95
N MET A 151 7.69 -14.80 3.26
CA MET A 151 6.63 -13.98 2.68
C MET A 151 6.67 -13.97 1.13
N ALA A 152 7.86 -13.91 0.54
CA ALA A 152 8.09 -13.95 -0.91
C ALA A 152 7.69 -15.29 -1.54
N ARG A 153 7.98 -16.43 -0.88
CA ARG A 153 7.57 -17.77 -1.35
C ARG A 153 6.04 -17.92 -1.38
N TYR A 154 5.38 -17.23 -0.46
CA TYR A 154 3.92 -17.15 -0.37
C TYR A 154 3.32 -16.05 -1.24
N GLN A 155 4.14 -15.38 -2.07
CA GLN A 155 3.75 -14.28 -2.94
C GLN A 155 3.01 -13.14 -2.21
N ALA A 156 3.27 -12.97 -0.92
CA ALA A 156 2.73 -11.89 -0.12
C ALA A 156 3.63 -10.65 -0.27
N ARG A 157 3.01 -9.49 -0.55
CA ARG A 157 3.71 -8.22 -0.85
C ARG A 157 3.53 -7.14 0.22
N GLY A 158 3.02 -7.51 1.40
CA GLY A 158 2.79 -6.57 2.50
C GLY A 158 2.27 -7.23 3.76
N THR A 159 2.13 -6.44 4.83
CA THR A 159 1.63 -6.88 6.13
C THR A 159 0.53 -5.93 6.64
N PRO A 160 -0.51 -6.43 7.34
CA PRO A 160 -0.77 -7.83 7.61
C PRO A 160 -1.43 -8.53 6.41
N THR A 161 -0.91 -9.70 6.04
CA THR A 161 -1.49 -10.57 4.99
C THR A 161 -1.37 -12.03 5.41
N GLY A 162 -2.06 -12.97 4.74
CA GLY A 162 -2.01 -14.37 5.16
C GLY A 162 -2.96 -15.30 4.42
N TYR A 163 -2.91 -16.59 4.78
CA TYR A 163 -3.72 -17.65 4.20
C TYR A 163 -4.32 -18.54 5.27
N LEU A 164 -5.47 -19.13 4.98
CA LEU A 164 -5.92 -20.34 5.63
C LEU A 164 -5.25 -21.53 4.95
N ILE A 165 -4.68 -22.42 5.76
CA ILE A 165 -4.09 -23.69 5.36
C ILE A 165 -4.95 -24.80 5.96
N ASP A 166 -5.31 -25.80 5.16
CA ASP A 166 -6.12 -26.93 5.63
C ASP A 166 -5.31 -27.95 6.45
N GLU A 167 -5.99 -29.00 6.92
CA GLU A 167 -5.39 -30.07 7.72
C GLU A 167 -4.31 -30.85 6.95
N GLN A 168 -4.34 -30.80 5.61
CA GLN A 168 -3.39 -31.43 4.70
C GLN A 168 -2.33 -30.44 4.20
N GLY A 169 -2.14 -29.29 4.85
CA GLY A 169 -1.04 -28.37 4.53
C GLY A 169 -1.19 -27.70 3.15
N MET A 170 -2.38 -27.68 2.58
CA MET A 170 -2.68 -27.03 1.31
C MET A 170 -3.28 -25.65 1.56
N ILE A 171 -3.04 -24.72 0.64
CA ILE A 171 -3.64 -23.38 0.67
C ILE A 171 -5.15 -23.51 0.48
N ALA A 172 -5.92 -23.16 1.51
CA ALA A 172 -7.38 -23.31 1.55
C ALA A 172 -8.14 -22.00 1.26
N SER A 173 -7.44 -20.86 1.22
CA SER A 173 -8.01 -19.54 0.92
C SER A 173 -7.21 -18.79 -0.15
N ASP A 174 -7.81 -17.74 -0.71
CA ASP A 174 -7.02 -16.72 -1.40
C ASP A 174 -6.18 -15.93 -0.39
N LEU A 175 -5.22 -15.13 -0.87
CA LEU A 175 -4.41 -14.26 0.00
C LEU A 175 -5.31 -13.23 0.68
N ALA A 176 -5.48 -13.34 1.99
CA ALA A 176 -6.16 -12.33 2.79
C ALA A 176 -5.24 -11.13 3.01
N ILE A 177 -5.78 -9.94 2.79
CA ILE A 177 -5.07 -8.67 2.95
C ILE A 177 -5.80 -7.80 3.97
N GLY A 178 -5.09 -7.44 5.04
CA GLY A 178 -5.61 -6.62 6.13
C GLY A 178 -6.23 -7.43 7.28
N SER A 179 -6.42 -6.76 8.42
CA SER A 179 -6.92 -7.39 9.65
C SER A 179 -8.33 -7.97 9.53
N SER A 180 -9.24 -7.30 8.81
CA SER A 180 -10.62 -7.79 8.65
C SER A 180 -10.70 -9.12 7.90
N ALA A 181 -9.97 -9.25 6.79
CA ALA A 181 -9.96 -10.48 5.99
C ALA A 181 -9.33 -11.65 6.76
N LEU A 182 -8.25 -11.38 7.51
CA LEU A 182 -7.59 -12.40 8.32
C LEU A 182 -8.47 -12.89 9.47
N LEU A 183 -9.15 -11.99 10.17
CA LEU A 183 -10.07 -12.35 11.26
C LEU A 183 -11.31 -13.09 10.74
N ALA A 184 -11.79 -12.79 9.53
CA ALA A 184 -12.87 -13.55 8.90
C ALA A 184 -12.46 -15.02 8.64
N LEU A 185 -11.27 -15.23 8.05
CA LEU A 185 -10.72 -16.59 7.87
C LEU A 185 -10.55 -17.33 9.19
N ALA A 186 -10.13 -16.62 10.25
CA ALA A 186 -9.96 -17.20 11.57
C ALA A 186 -11.27 -17.73 12.18
N ARG A 187 -12.40 -17.08 11.88
CA ARG A 187 -13.73 -17.49 12.36
C ARG A 187 -14.35 -18.63 11.54
N GLY A 188 -13.62 -19.18 10.56
CA GLY A 188 -14.12 -20.25 9.71
C GLY A 188 -15.17 -19.78 8.69
N GLU A 189 -15.33 -18.47 8.52
CA GLU A 189 -16.10 -17.92 7.40
C GLU A 189 -15.37 -18.34 6.12
N ALA A 190 -16.00 -19.22 5.33
CA ALA A 190 -15.37 -19.79 4.15
C ALA A 190 -14.77 -18.67 3.31
N SER A 191 -13.53 -18.89 2.88
CA SER A 191 -13.03 -18.18 1.72
C SER A 191 -13.85 -18.72 0.54
N GLY A 192 -15.09 -18.31 0.38
CA GLY A 192 -15.80 -18.45 -0.87
C GLY A 192 -15.36 -17.29 -1.73
N ASN A 193 -15.06 -17.54 -2.99
CA ASN A 193 -15.36 -16.52 -3.96
C ASN A 193 -16.87 -16.27 -3.80
N ILE A 194 -17.28 -15.17 -3.14
CA ILE A 194 -18.67 -14.71 -3.24
C ILE A 194 -18.77 -14.09 -4.63
N ALA A 195 -18.79 -14.96 -5.65
CA ALA A 195 -19.52 -14.64 -6.86
C ALA A 195 -20.99 -14.51 -6.43
N PRO A 196 -21.71 -13.46 -6.85
CA PRO A 196 -23.12 -13.38 -6.55
C PRO A 196 -23.83 -14.45 -7.38
N GLY A 197 -24.10 -15.58 -6.73
CA GLY A 197 -25.04 -16.57 -7.21
C GLY A 197 -26.38 -15.89 -7.43
N GLU A 198 -26.84 -15.98 -8.67
CA GLU A 198 -28.22 -15.85 -9.08
C GLU A 198 -29.03 -16.83 -8.23
N ASP A 199 -29.98 -16.32 -7.45
CA ASP A 199 -31.15 -17.08 -7.08
C ASP A 199 -32.38 -16.27 -7.43
N GLU A 200 -33.33 -17.00 -8.01
CA GLU A 200 -34.47 -16.56 -8.77
C GLU A 200 -35.35 -15.55 -8.03
N ARG A 201 -35.45 -14.39 -8.66
CA ARG A 201 -36.70 -13.73 -9.05
C ARG A 201 -37.97 -14.32 -8.41
N THR A 202 -38.34 -13.81 -7.23
CA THR A 202 -39.75 -13.62 -6.90
C THR A 202 -39.96 -12.23 -6.33
N ASP A 203 -40.75 -11.45 -7.07
CA ASP A 203 -41.35 -10.20 -6.67
C ASP A 203 -42.13 -10.38 -5.35
N GLN A 204 -41.83 -9.56 -4.33
CA GLN A 204 -42.77 -8.71 -3.57
C GLN A 204 -42.26 -8.37 -2.15
N ALA A 205 -42.46 -7.09 -1.78
CA ALA A 205 -42.45 -6.48 -0.42
C ALA A 205 -41.15 -5.77 0.05
N PRO A 206 -41.22 -4.83 1.03
CA PRO A 206 -41.25 -3.39 0.74
C PRO A 206 -39.97 -2.64 1.13
N ARG A 207 -39.75 -1.51 0.44
CA ARG A 207 -38.65 -0.55 0.61
C ARG A 207 -38.65 0.11 2.00
N THR A 208 -37.92 -0.42 2.96
CA THR A 208 -37.45 0.36 4.13
C THR A 208 -36.14 -0.20 4.66
N ASP A 209 -35.10 0.64 4.61
CA ASP A 209 -33.85 0.62 5.37
C ASP A 209 -32.58 0.66 4.48
N ARG A 210 -32.15 1.89 4.18
CA ARG A 210 -30.88 2.18 3.48
C ARG A 210 -29.69 2.35 4.45
N GLY A 211 -29.88 2.12 5.75
CA GLY A 211 -28.88 2.46 6.78
C GLY A 211 -27.90 1.35 7.16
N ASN A 212 -28.23 0.07 6.91
CA ASN A 212 -27.56 -1.03 7.64
C ASN A 212 -27.05 -2.20 6.77
N ARG A 213 -26.63 -1.95 5.53
CA ARG A 213 -25.95 -3.01 4.74
C ARG A 213 -24.55 -3.28 5.33
N PRO A 214 -24.22 -4.54 5.69
CA PRO A 214 -22.87 -4.88 6.11
C PRO A 214 -21.89 -4.62 4.97
N LEU A 215 -20.73 -4.05 5.30
CA LEU A 215 -19.70 -3.68 4.32
C LEU A 215 -19.22 -4.86 3.47
N SER A 216 -19.42 -6.09 3.93
CA SER A 216 -19.18 -7.34 3.19
C SER A 216 -20.07 -7.50 1.95
N ALA A 217 -21.21 -6.81 1.89
CA ALA A 217 -22.11 -6.79 0.74
C ALA A 217 -21.88 -5.59 -0.21
N SER A 218 -20.82 -4.80 0.03
CA SER A 218 -20.40 -3.71 -0.85
C SER A 218 -19.36 -4.23 -1.84
N ARG A 219 -19.77 -4.49 -3.08
CA ARG A 219 -18.90 -4.95 -4.19
C ARG A 219 -17.97 -3.83 -4.67
N ILE A 220 -17.09 -3.33 -3.79
CA ILE A 220 -16.06 -2.38 -4.19
C ILE A 220 -14.81 -3.20 -4.54
N THR A 221 -14.62 -3.43 -5.84
CA THR A 221 -13.35 -3.89 -6.41
C THR A 221 -12.23 -2.98 -5.93
N ARG A 222 -11.18 -3.55 -5.34
CA ARG A 222 -10.04 -2.81 -4.74
C ARG A 222 -9.02 -2.33 -5.80
N ASP A 223 -9.45 -2.28 -7.06
CA ASP A 223 -8.72 -1.76 -8.21
C ASP A 223 -9.09 -0.30 -8.52
N GLY A 224 -9.81 0.34 -7.60
CA GLY A 224 -10.45 1.63 -7.82
C GLY A 224 -11.68 1.53 -8.70
N LEU A 225 -12.39 2.65 -8.80
CA LEU A 225 -13.54 2.73 -9.69
C LEU A 225 -13.07 2.69 -11.15
N ALA A 226 -13.77 1.90 -11.96
CA ALA A 226 -13.49 1.78 -13.38
C ALA A 226 -13.86 3.06 -14.14
N ALA A 227 -13.19 3.29 -15.28
CA ALA A 227 -13.59 4.31 -16.24
C ALA A 227 -15.08 4.16 -16.62
N GLY A 228 -15.76 5.28 -16.84
CA GLY A 228 -17.21 5.34 -17.10
C GLY A 228 -18.08 5.32 -15.84
N THR A 229 -17.51 5.15 -14.65
CA THR A 229 -18.26 5.19 -13.39
C THR A 229 -18.48 6.64 -12.93
N ALA A 230 -19.70 6.98 -12.49
CA ALA A 230 -19.94 8.27 -11.84
C ALA A 230 -19.06 8.43 -10.60
N ALA A 231 -18.33 9.54 -10.51
CA ALA A 231 -17.45 9.83 -9.38
C ALA A 231 -18.30 10.05 -8.10
N PRO A 232 -18.07 9.29 -7.01
CA PRO A 232 -18.86 9.43 -5.79
C PRO A 232 -18.78 10.84 -5.22
N PRO A 233 -19.92 11.45 -4.87
CA PRO A 233 -19.94 12.80 -4.33
C PRO A 233 -19.33 12.82 -2.93
N PHE A 234 -18.66 13.93 -2.61
CA PHE A 234 -18.17 14.21 -1.27
C PHE A 234 -18.14 15.71 -1.01
N ARG A 235 -18.11 16.04 0.28
CA ARG A 235 -17.80 17.37 0.81
C ARG A 235 -16.84 17.19 1.98
N LEU A 236 -15.74 17.93 1.99
CA LEU A 236 -14.69 17.80 2.99
C LEU A 236 -14.21 19.18 3.48
N PRO A 237 -13.85 19.29 4.78
CA PRO A 237 -13.21 20.48 5.29
C PRO A 237 -11.87 20.71 4.57
N ARG A 238 -11.65 21.96 4.16
CA ARG A 238 -10.43 22.36 3.45
C ARG A 238 -9.38 22.84 4.44
N VAL A 239 -8.12 22.50 4.19
CA VAL A 239 -7.00 23.08 4.95
C VAL A 239 -6.98 24.60 4.75
N GLY A 240 -6.90 25.35 5.84
CA GLY A 240 -7.00 26.81 5.79
C GLY A 240 -8.43 27.35 5.73
N GLY A 241 -9.42 26.51 6.05
CA GLY A 241 -10.81 26.90 6.26
C GLY A 241 -11.70 26.81 5.01
N GLY A 242 -13.00 26.75 5.26
CA GLY A 242 -14.01 26.46 4.24
C GLY A 242 -14.10 24.98 3.91
N GLU A 243 -14.80 24.66 2.82
CA GLU A 243 -15.09 23.30 2.39
C GLU A 243 -14.74 23.14 0.91
N VAL A 244 -14.41 21.92 0.50
CA VAL A 244 -14.32 21.50 -0.90
C VAL A 244 -15.38 20.46 -1.17
N ASP A 245 -16.04 20.54 -2.31
CA ASP A 245 -16.97 19.51 -2.77
C ASP A 245 -16.71 19.15 -4.23
N LEU A 246 -17.04 17.91 -4.59
CA LEU A 246 -16.85 17.43 -5.96
C LEU A 246 -17.77 18.16 -6.95
N ALA A 247 -18.97 18.56 -6.50
CA ALA A 247 -19.95 19.24 -7.34
C ALA A 247 -19.45 20.58 -7.88
N GLY A 248 -18.59 21.28 -7.11
CA GLY A 248 -17.95 22.52 -7.52
C GLY A 248 -17.05 22.39 -8.75
N TYR A 249 -16.69 21.19 -9.17
CA TYR A 249 -15.86 20.93 -10.35
C TYR A 249 -16.65 20.53 -11.60
N ARG A 250 -17.99 20.52 -11.55
CA ARG A 250 -18.83 20.26 -12.73
C ARG A 250 -18.51 21.23 -13.87
N GLY A 251 -18.47 20.71 -15.09
CA GLY A 251 -18.07 21.46 -16.29
C GLY A 251 -16.56 21.64 -16.44
N ARG A 252 -15.74 21.00 -15.59
CA ARG A 252 -14.27 21.08 -15.63
C ARG A 252 -13.67 19.70 -15.41
N LYS A 253 -12.58 19.38 -16.12
CA LYS A 253 -11.79 18.18 -15.83
C LYS A 253 -11.08 18.35 -14.50
N LEU A 254 -11.16 17.34 -13.65
CA LEU A 254 -10.56 17.32 -12.32
C LEU A 254 -9.64 16.11 -12.17
N LEU A 255 -8.37 16.36 -11.84
CA LEU A 255 -7.50 15.33 -11.28
C LEU A 255 -7.71 15.28 -9.76
N LEU A 256 -8.43 14.25 -9.31
CA LEU A 256 -8.68 13.98 -7.89
C LEU A 256 -7.57 13.09 -7.33
N VAL A 257 -6.70 13.64 -6.50
CA VAL A 257 -5.51 12.95 -5.98
C VAL A 257 -5.69 12.60 -4.51
N PHE A 258 -5.44 11.34 -4.14
CA PHE A 258 -5.49 10.91 -2.74
C PHE A 258 -4.09 10.83 -2.16
N SER A 259 -3.92 11.41 -0.96
CA SER A 259 -2.62 11.57 -0.32
C SER A 259 -2.64 11.23 1.17
N ASP A 260 -1.44 11.13 1.73
CA ASP A 260 -1.18 11.08 3.17
C ASP A 260 0.03 11.99 3.47
N PRO A 261 0.02 12.76 4.58
CA PRO A 261 1.12 13.64 4.97
C PRO A 261 2.44 12.89 5.24
N TYR A 262 2.38 11.64 5.70
CA TYR A 262 3.52 10.80 6.05
C TYR A 262 3.92 9.80 4.94
N CYS A 263 3.31 9.92 3.76
CA CYS A 263 3.61 9.08 2.61
C CYS A 263 4.79 9.65 1.80
N GLY A 264 5.94 8.95 1.81
CA GLY A 264 7.15 9.37 1.07
C GLY A 264 6.94 9.57 -0.44
N PRO A 265 6.33 8.62 -1.19
CA PRO A 265 6.04 8.84 -2.61
C PRO A 265 5.09 10.02 -2.85
N CYS A 266 4.15 10.27 -1.94
CA CYS A 266 3.25 11.41 -2.03
C CYS A 266 3.97 12.75 -1.82
N GLN A 267 5.08 12.78 -1.08
CA GLN A 267 5.92 13.96 -0.91
C GLN A 267 6.70 14.25 -2.20
N ARG A 268 7.17 13.23 -2.92
CA ARG A 268 7.85 13.40 -4.21
C ARG A 268 6.91 13.86 -5.34
N LEU A 269 5.66 13.38 -5.35
CA LEU A 269 4.65 13.77 -6.34
C LEU A 269 4.22 15.24 -6.21
N ALA A 270 4.09 15.73 -4.99
CA ALA A 270 3.50 17.04 -4.68
C ALA A 270 4.14 18.23 -5.45
N PRO A 271 5.48 18.43 -5.46
CA PRO A 271 6.08 19.57 -6.16
C PRO A 271 5.96 19.46 -7.69
N GLU A 272 6.00 18.24 -8.24
CA GLU A 272 5.84 18.00 -9.67
C GLU A 272 4.41 18.28 -10.15
N LEU A 273 3.42 17.90 -9.33
CA LEU A 273 2.03 18.16 -9.61
C LEU A 273 1.70 19.66 -9.51
N GLU A 274 2.26 20.35 -8.52
CA GLU A 274 2.12 21.81 -8.37
C GLU A 274 2.71 22.55 -9.58
N GLN A 275 3.89 22.14 -10.05
CA GLN A 275 4.51 22.75 -11.24
C GLN A 275 3.61 22.62 -12.47
N ARG A 276 3.02 21.44 -12.69
CA ARG A 276 2.10 21.19 -13.81
C ARG A 276 0.79 21.95 -13.67
N HIS A 277 0.20 21.97 -12.47
CA HIS A 277 -1.02 22.72 -12.16
C HIS A 277 -0.86 24.23 -12.41
N ARG A 278 0.30 24.81 -12.10
CA ARG A 278 0.56 26.23 -12.41
C ARG A 278 0.65 26.52 -13.89
N ARG A 279 1.16 25.57 -14.69
CA ARG A 279 1.36 25.73 -16.14
C ARG A 279 0.09 25.47 -16.94
N ARG A 280 -0.81 24.63 -16.42
CA ARG A 280 -2.02 24.17 -17.11
C ARG A 280 -3.26 24.47 -16.28
N ARG A 281 -4.24 25.12 -16.92
CA ARG A 281 -5.49 25.56 -16.29
C ARG A 281 -6.72 24.85 -16.87
N ASP A 282 -6.50 23.92 -17.79
CA ASP A 282 -7.52 23.10 -18.43
C ASP A 282 -7.90 21.86 -17.61
N VAL A 283 -7.12 21.54 -16.57
CA VAL A 283 -7.41 20.47 -15.61
C VAL A 283 -7.20 21.02 -14.21
N ASP A 284 -8.26 21.00 -13.41
CA ASP A 284 -8.18 21.35 -12.00
C ASP A 284 -7.52 20.21 -11.21
N VAL A 285 -6.89 20.55 -10.10
CA VAL A 285 -6.34 19.58 -9.15
C VAL A 285 -7.07 19.75 -7.82
N LEU A 286 -7.49 18.64 -7.24
CA LEU A 286 -7.99 18.57 -5.86
C LEU A 286 -7.27 17.44 -5.16
N MET A 287 -6.62 17.73 -4.04
CA MET A 287 -6.01 16.71 -3.21
C MET A 287 -6.93 16.37 -2.03
N VAL A 288 -7.27 15.10 -1.89
CA VAL A 288 -7.92 14.56 -0.69
C VAL A 288 -6.86 13.89 0.17
N SER A 289 -6.60 14.44 1.34
CA SER A 289 -5.55 13.95 2.23
C SER A 289 -6.12 13.40 3.53
N ARG A 290 -5.45 12.36 4.05
CA ARG A 290 -5.71 11.83 5.40
C ARG A 290 -4.98 12.66 6.46
N GLY A 291 -5.32 12.42 7.72
CA GLY A 291 -4.64 13.03 8.86
C GLY A 291 -5.20 14.38 9.27
N GLY A 292 -4.53 15.02 10.23
CA GLY A 292 -4.96 16.28 10.81
C GLY A 292 -4.65 17.49 9.93
N GLU A 293 -5.23 18.63 10.29
CA GLU A 293 -5.01 19.88 9.58
C GLU A 293 -3.57 20.37 9.71
N SER A 294 -2.93 20.17 10.88
CA SER A 294 -1.57 20.64 11.16
C SER A 294 -0.54 20.03 10.21
N GLU A 295 -0.59 18.71 10.04
CA GLU A 295 0.32 17.95 9.19
C GLU A 295 0.15 18.32 7.71
N ASN A 296 -1.11 18.45 7.28
CA ASN A 296 -1.42 18.81 5.90
C ASN A 296 -1.07 20.27 5.60
N ARG A 297 -1.26 21.17 6.56
CA ARG A 297 -0.82 22.58 6.45
C ARG A 297 0.69 22.67 6.32
N LYS A 298 1.44 21.86 7.09
CA LYS A 298 2.89 21.75 6.96
C LYS A 298 3.29 21.29 5.56
N LYS A 299 2.69 20.21 5.05
CA LYS A 299 2.93 19.71 3.69
C LYS A 299 2.66 20.76 2.61
N ILE A 300 1.54 21.48 2.73
CA ILE A 300 1.18 22.56 1.80
C ILE A 300 2.23 23.66 1.80
N ALA A 301 2.66 24.10 3.00
CA ALA A 301 3.66 25.16 3.14
C ALA A 301 5.04 24.74 2.60
N GLU A 302 5.49 23.52 2.92
CA GLU A 302 6.79 23.00 2.49
C GLU A 302 6.86 22.77 0.97
N GLN A 303 5.76 22.32 0.37
CA GLN A 303 5.71 22.01 -1.06
C GLN A 303 5.16 23.17 -1.92
N GLY A 304 4.73 24.26 -1.29
CA GLY A 304 4.19 25.45 -1.97
C GLY A 304 2.91 25.17 -2.77
N LEU A 305 2.04 24.28 -2.28
CA LEU A 305 0.84 23.84 -3.02
C LEU A 305 -0.18 24.98 -3.11
N THR A 306 -0.72 25.21 -4.30
CA THR A 306 -1.74 26.24 -4.55
C THR A 306 -3.13 25.67 -4.82
N PHE A 307 -3.22 24.41 -5.22
CA PHE A 307 -4.50 23.72 -5.37
C PHE A 307 -5.14 23.38 -4.01
N PRO A 308 -6.47 23.25 -3.93
CA PRO A 308 -7.16 22.92 -2.68
C PRO A 308 -6.78 21.53 -2.13
N VAL A 309 -6.71 21.44 -0.80
CA VAL A 309 -6.54 20.18 -0.07
C VAL A 309 -7.71 19.97 0.88
N GLY A 310 -8.54 18.96 0.60
CA GLY A 310 -9.62 18.50 1.46
C GLY A 310 -9.13 17.44 2.45
N LEU A 311 -9.64 17.50 3.68
CA LEU A 311 -9.29 16.56 4.75
C LEU A 311 -10.38 15.52 4.92
N GLN A 312 -10.04 14.25 4.71
CA GLN A 312 -10.88 13.15 5.18
C GLN A 312 -10.38 12.71 6.56
N ARG A 313 -11.28 12.64 7.55
CA ARG A 313 -10.92 12.31 8.93
C ARG A 313 -10.61 10.83 9.11
N HIS A 314 -11.22 9.99 8.28
CA HIS A 314 -10.99 8.56 8.29
C HIS A 314 -10.58 8.10 6.88
N TRP A 315 -11.47 7.37 6.22
CA TRP A 315 -11.30 6.82 4.89
C TRP A 315 -12.61 6.97 4.11
N GLU A 316 -13.49 7.91 4.49
CA GLU A 316 -14.84 8.03 3.96
C GLU A 316 -14.87 8.22 2.44
N VAL A 317 -14.00 9.07 1.90
CA VAL A 317 -13.90 9.28 0.45
C VAL A 317 -13.10 8.16 -0.19
N SER A 318 -11.96 7.78 0.38
CA SER A 318 -11.16 6.66 -0.13
C SER A 318 -11.95 5.33 -0.23
N ARG A 319 -12.85 5.05 0.72
CA ARG A 319 -13.78 3.92 0.69
C ARG A 319 -14.76 4.02 -0.47
N ALA A 320 -15.36 5.19 -0.68
CA ALA A 320 -16.31 5.41 -1.77
C ALA A 320 -15.64 5.21 -3.14
N TYR A 321 -14.37 5.58 -3.26
CA TYR A 321 -13.55 5.41 -4.47
C TYR A 321 -12.85 4.04 -4.56
N GLY A 322 -13.05 3.17 -3.57
CA GLY A 322 -12.55 1.80 -3.58
C GLY A 322 -11.06 1.60 -3.49
N MET A 323 -10.33 2.59 -2.95
CA MET A 323 -8.88 2.52 -2.86
C MET A 323 -8.36 2.92 -1.49
N PHE A 324 -7.42 2.12 -0.98
CA PHE A 324 -6.79 2.31 0.33
C PHE A 324 -5.26 2.55 0.23
N ALA A 325 -4.78 2.85 -0.98
CA ALA A 325 -3.38 3.16 -1.26
C ALA A 325 -3.20 4.65 -1.55
N THR A 326 -1.99 5.16 -1.30
CA THR A 326 -1.60 6.53 -1.63
C THR A 326 -0.13 6.55 -2.11
N PRO A 327 0.23 7.35 -3.13
CA PRO A 327 -0.65 8.24 -3.86
C PRO A 327 -1.41 7.49 -4.95
N ILE A 328 -2.66 7.89 -5.16
CA ILE A 328 -3.47 7.47 -6.30
C ILE A 328 -4.19 8.68 -6.88
N ALA A 329 -4.65 8.60 -8.13
CA ALA A 329 -5.51 9.64 -8.69
C ALA A 329 -6.59 9.07 -9.60
N PHE A 330 -7.71 9.80 -9.66
CA PHE A 330 -8.76 9.61 -10.66
C PHE A 330 -8.84 10.87 -11.51
N LEU A 331 -8.93 10.69 -12.83
CA LEU A 331 -9.33 11.76 -13.72
C LEU A 331 -10.86 11.74 -13.82
N VAL A 332 -11.48 12.83 -13.41
CA VAL A 332 -12.92 13.05 -13.48
C VAL A 332 -13.19 14.04 -14.61
N ASP A 333 -14.10 13.70 -15.51
CA ASP A 333 -14.52 14.57 -16.61
C ASP A 333 -15.51 15.65 -16.16
N GLU A 334 -15.90 16.49 -17.12
CA GLU A 334 -16.81 17.61 -16.95
C GLU A 334 -18.21 17.19 -16.44
N GLU A 335 -18.64 15.98 -16.77
CA GLU A 335 -19.88 15.34 -16.35
C GLU A 335 -19.77 14.62 -15.00
N GLY A 336 -18.62 14.72 -14.32
CA GLY A 336 -18.40 14.07 -13.03
C GLY A 336 -18.33 12.55 -13.13
N VAL A 337 -17.90 12.02 -14.27
CA VAL A 337 -17.65 10.61 -14.54
C VAL A 337 -16.14 10.37 -14.57
N ILE A 338 -15.72 9.18 -14.15
CA ILE A 338 -14.31 8.80 -14.12
C ILE A 338 -13.87 8.49 -15.54
N ALA A 339 -12.99 9.31 -16.10
CA ALA A 339 -12.56 9.19 -17.48
C ALA A 339 -11.53 8.05 -17.69
N ARG A 340 -10.82 7.64 -16.64
CA ARG A 340 -9.78 6.59 -16.70
C ARG A 340 -9.74 5.76 -15.44
N ASN A 341 -9.31 4.51 -15.58
CA ASN A 341 -8.99 3.65 -14.45
C ASN A 341 -7.95 4.34 -13.54
N VAL A 342 -7.97 3.97 -12.25
CA VAL A 342 -7.14 4.61 -11.24
C VAL A 342 -5.65 4.62 -11.60
N ALA A 343 -5.00 5.76 -11.44
CA ALA A 343 -3.56 5.86 -11.49
C ALA A 343 -2.96 5.58 -10.12
N VAL A 344 -1.99 4.66 -10.04
CA VAL A 344 -1.33 4.29 -8.78
C VAL A 344 0.14 4.67 -8.84
N GLY A 345 0.60 5.46 -7.87
CA GLY A 345 1.98 5.93 -7.78
C GLY A 345 2.25 7.23 -8.54
N PRO A 346 3.37 7.92 -8.26
CA PRO A 346 3.66 9.25 -8.79
C PRO A 346 3.65 9.32 -10.32
N ASP A 347 4.37 8.42 -11.00
CA ASP A 347 4.57 8.49 -12.45
C ASP A 347 3.27 8.30 -13.22
N ALA A 348 2.44 7.35 -12.80
CA ALA A 348 1.14 7.11 -13.41
C ALA A 348 0.20 8.33 -13.25
N ILE A 349 0.24 8.99 -12.09
CA ILE A 349 -0.59 10.18 -11.83
C ILE A 349 -0.16 11.35 -12.72
N LEU A 350 1.15 11.57 -12.85
CA LEU A 350 1.69 12.61 -13.74
C LEU A 350 1.34 12.32 -15.20
N ALA A 351 1.45 11.07 -15.63
CA ALA A 351 1.06 10.66 -16.99
C ALA A 351 -0.43 10.91 -17.27
N VAL A 352 -1.32 10.64 -16.29
CA VAL A 352 -2.75 10.94 -16.42
C VAL A 352 -2.99 12.46 -16.50
N PHE A 353 -2.32 13.27 -15.67
CA PHE A 353 -2.42 14.72 -15.76
C PHE A 353 -2.00 15.23 -17.14
N ASP A 354 -0.85 14.75 -17.62
CA ASP A 354 -0.26 15.20 -18.89
C ASP A 354 -1.17 14.84 -20.08
N THR A 355 -1.85 13.70 -20.03
CA THR A 355 -2.72 13.19 -21.11
C THR A 355 -4.23 13.45 -20.91
N ALA A 356 -4.62 14.22 -19.89
CA ALA A 356 -6.03 14.43 -19.51
C ALA A 356 -6.93 15.01 -20.62
N GLN A 357 -6.36 15.72 -21.60
CA GLN A 357 -7.12 16.25 -22.75
C GLN A 357 -7.61 15.15 -23.70
N GLN A 358 -6.88 14.04 -23.78
CA GLN A 358 -7.15 12.96 -24.75
C GLN A 358 -8.15 11.94 -24.22
N ALA A 359 -8.60 12.07 -22.96
CA ALA A 359 -9.62 11.22 -22.37
C ALA A 359 -10.99 11.85 -22.65
N ASN A 360 -11.73 11.24 -23.57
CA ASN A 360 -13.17 11.45 -23.77
C ASN A 360 -13.86 10.09 -23.74
#